data_AF-A0A3D0EW17-F1
#
_entry.id   AF-A0A3D0EW17-F1
#
_cell.length_a   1.000
_cell.length_b   1.000
_cell.length_c   1.000
_cell.angle_alpha   90.00
_cell.angle_beta   90.00
_cell.angle_gamma   90.00
#
_symmetry.space_group_name_H-M   'P 1'
#
loop_
_entity.id
_entity.type
_entity.pdbx_description
1 polymer ?
#
loop_
_entity_poly.entity_id
_entity_poly.type
_entity_poly.pdbx_seq_one_letter_code
_entity_poly.pdbx_strand_id
1 'polypeptide(L)'
;VTMLIIHYLPRLTTMLPSSLVAIAAVTGLVWGFDLDTKVVGDVASISGGLPTFHLPVAPLSFDTLLIVLPYSIILAAIGLIESLLTLRLIDEITETRGHGNQECIGQGIANTVTGFFGGMGGCA
;
A
#
# COMPACT_ATOMS: atom_id res chain seq x y z
N VAL A 1 -9.03 -17.46 14.04
CA VAL A 1 -9.53 -16.32 14.86
C VAL A 1 -9.79 -15.08 14.01
N THR A 2 -8.82 -14.58 13.23
CA THR A 2 -8.96 -13.40 12.36
C THR A 2 -10.23 -13.39 11.50
N MET A 3 -10.50 -14.46 10.75
CA MET A 3 -11.69 -14.55 9.89
C MET A 3 -13.01 -14.48 10.67
N LEU A 4 -13.05 -15.02 11.89
CA LEU A 4 -14.23 -14.93 12.75
C LEU A 4 -14.47 -13.49 13.21
N ILE A 5 -13.41 -12.79 13.63
CA ILE A 5 -13.50 -11.39 14.04
C ILE A 5 -13.96 -10.53 12.84
N ILE A 6 -13.34 -10.68 11.68
CA ILE A 6 -13.70 -9.91 10.48
C ILE A 6 -15.16 -10.13 10.08
N HIS A 7 -15.68 -11.35 10.19
CA HIS A 7 -17.05 -11.67 9.80
C HIS A 7 -18.12 -11.25 10.82
N TYR A 8 -17.87 -11.49 12.11
CA TYR A 8 -18.90 -11.33 13.14
C TYR A 8 -18.83 -10.00 13.89
N LEU A 9 -17.65 -9.38 14.00
CA LEU A 9 -17.51 -8.14 14.74
C LEU A 9 -18.32 -6.98 14.13
N PRO A 10 -18.36 -6.78 12.80
CA PRO A 10 -19.20 -5.73 12.20
C PRO A 10 -20.69 -5.88 12.49
N ARG A 11 -21.16 -7.08 12.86
CA ARG A 11 -22.56 -7.34 13.26
C ARG A 11 -22.84 -6.95 14.71
N LEU A 12 -21.81 -6.83 15.55
CA LEU A 12 -21.92 -6.45 16.95
C LEU A 12 -21.62 -4.96 17.17
N THR A 13 -20.61 -4.43 16.47
CA THR A 13 -20.21 -3.02 16.54
C THR A 13 -19.53 -2.57 15.25
N THR A 14 -19.80 -1.32 14.86
CA THR A 14 -19.21 -0.67 13.68
C THR A 14 -18.27 0.47 14.04
N MET A 15 -18.00 0.70 15.33
CA MET A 15 -17.15 1.81 15.79
C MET A 15 -15.67 1.63 15.44
N LEU A 16 -15.20 0.38 15.29
CA LEU A 16 -13.81 0.05 15.02
C LEU A 16 -13.68 -0.81 13.75
N PRO A 17 -12.66 -0.59 12.90
CA PRO A 17 -12.36 -1.47 11.78
C PRO A 17 -12.09 -2.90 12.26
N SER A 18 -12.78 -3.88 11.66
CA SER A 18 -12.67 -5.28 12.10
C SER A 18 -11.27 -5.86 11.92
N SER A 19 -10.54 -5.44 10.87
CA SER A 19 -9.14 -5.80 10.66
C SER A 19 -8.23 -5.33 11.79
N LEU A 20 -8.45 -4.12 12.31
CA LEU A 20 -7.65 -3.58 13.43
C LEU A 20 -7.86 -4.42 14.69
N VAL A 21 -9.12 -4.72 15.01
CA VAL A 21 -9.46 -5.56 16.17
C VAL A 21 -8.90 -6.97 16.01
N ALA A 22 -8.94 -7.52 14.79
CA ALA A 22 -8.38 -8.84 14.52
C ALA A 22 -6.87 -8.89 14.74
N ILE A 23 -6.12 -7.86 14.29
CA ILE A 23 -4.67 -7.75 14.54
C ILE A 23 -4.40 -7.68 16.04
N ALA A 24 -5.06 -6.78 16.77
CA ALA A 24 -4.84 -6.61 18.22
C ALA A 24 -5.16 -7.89 19.01
N ALA A 25 -6.28 -8.56 18.70
CA ALA A 25 -6.69 -9.78 19.37
C ALA A 25 -5.72 -10.94 19.10
N VAL A 26 -5.30 -11.14 17.85
CA VAL A 26 -4.36 -12.22 17.51
C VAL A 26 -2.98 -11.96 18.13
N THR A 27 -2.48 -10.73 18.09
CA THR A 27 -1.24 -10.35 18.76
C THR A 27 -1.31 -10.62 20.26
N GLY A 28 -2.40 -10.23 20.91
CA GLY A 28 -2.61 -10.49 22.35
C GLY A 28 -2.70 -11.97 22.69
N LEU A 29 -3.33 -12.79 21.83
CA LEU A 29 -3.40 -14.25 22.01
C LEU A 29 -2.02 -14.91 21.88
N VAL A 30 -1.27 -14.56 20.84
CA VAL A 30 0.08 -15.11 20.62
C VAL A 30 0.98 -14.76 21.80
N TRP A 31 0.94 -13.52 22.27
CA TRP A 31 1.77 -13.08 23.39
C TRP A 31 1.31 -13.65 24.75
N GLY A 32 0.00 -13.71 25.00
CA GLY A 32 -0.56 -14.16 26.27
C GLY A 32 -0.49 -15.68 26.48
N PHE A 33 -0.51 -16.46 25.41
CA PHE A 33 -0.41 -17.93 25.47
C PHE A 33 0.95 -18.47 25.04
N ASP A 34 1.93 -17.60 24.78
CA ASP A 34 3.29 -17.94 24.32
C ASP A 34 3.28 -18.94 23.14
N LEU A 35 2.44 -18.63 22.14
CA LEU A 35 2.24 -19.53 21.00
C LEU A 35 3.43 -19.44 20.05
N ASP A 36 4.06 -20.58 19.77
CA ASP A 36 5.13 -20.68 18.78
C ASP A 36 4.58 -20.46 17.36
N THR A 37 4.91 -19.30 16.78
CA THR A 37 4.50 -18.89 15.44
C THR A 37 5.52 -17.92 14.85
N LYS A 38 5.57 -17.83 13.52
CA LYS A 38 6.32 -16.78 12.83
C LYS A 38 5.69 -15.42 13.09
N VAL A 39 6.49 -14.46 13.50
CA VAL A 39 6.10 -13.05 13.64
C VAL A 39 6.64 -12.22 12.48
N VAL A 40 6.07 -11.04 12.25
CA VAL A 40 6.49 -10.16 11.14
C VAL A 40 7.98 -9.80 11.23
N GLY A 41 8.51 -9.65 12.45
CA GLY A 41 9.92 -9.39 12.69
C GLY A 41 10.88 -10.50 12.23
N ASP A 42 10.40 -11.73 12.06
CA ASP A 42 11.21 -12.84 11.53
C ASP A 42 11.38 -12.77 10.01
N VAL A 43 10.48 -12.04 9.33
CA VAL A 43 10.39 -11.99 7.86
C VAL A 43 10.92 -10.67 7.31
N ALA A 44 10.79 -9.58 8.05
CA ALA A 44 11.22 -8.25 7.63
C ALA A 44 11.80 -7.45 8.81
N SER A 45 12.84 -6.66 8.55
CA SER A 45 13.38 -5.77 9.58
C SER A 45 12.41 -4.61 9.80
N ILE A 46 11.88 -4.51 11.02
CA ILE A 46 11.04 -3.39 11.44
C ILE A 46 11.95 -2.36 12.11
N SER A 47 12.66 -1.58 11.29
CA SER A 47 13.44 -0.44 11.76
C SER A 47 12.72 0.84 11.38
N GLY A 48 12.20 1.57 12.37
CA GLY A 48 11.59 2.88 12.15
C GLY A 48 12.66 3.95 11.89
N GLY A 49 12.46 4.75 10.86
CA GLY A 49 13.32 5.88 10.50
C GLY A 49 12.68 6.71 9.40
N LEU A 50 13.17 7.95 9.21
CA LEU A 50 12.82 8.69 8.00
C LEU A 50 13.46 8.02 6.80
N PRO A 51 12.77 7.92 5.64
CA PRO A 51 13.38 7.35 4.46
C PRO A 51 14.52 8.27 4.01
N THR A 52 15.68 7.68 3.75
CA THR A 52 16.84 8.40 3.24
C THR A 52 16.82 8.39 1.71
N PHE A 53 17.40 9.42 1.10
CA PHE A 53 17.59 9.42 -0.35
C PHE A 53 18.55 8.30 -0.75
N HIS A 54 18.11 7.45 -1.67
CA HIS A 54 18.86 6.34 -2.23
C HIS A 54 18.76 6.35 -3.75
N LEU A 55 19.89 6.11 -4.40
CA LEU A 55 19.87 5.77 -5.82
C LEU A 55 19.47 4.30 -5.97
N PRO A 56 18.76 3.94 -7.06
CA PRO A 56 18.45 2.55 -7.35
C PRO A 56 19.70 1.67 -7.27
N VAL A 57 19.62 0.59 -6.50
CA VAL A 57 20.73 -0.36 -6.32
C VAL A 57 20.99 -1.15 -7.60
N ALA A 58 19.99 -1.27 -8.46
CA ALA A 58 20.12 -1.90 -9.77
C ALA A 58 21.04 -1.07 -10.69
N PRO A 59 21.85 -1.73 -11.55
CA PRO A 59 22.71 -1.02 -12.49
C PRO A 59 21.90 -0.10 -13.39
N LEU A 60 22.31 1.16 -13.52
CA LEU A 60 21.72 2.12 -14.47
C LEU A 60 22.24 1.81 -15.89
N SER A 61 21.85 0.66 -16.43
CA SER A 61 22.19 0.20 -17.78
C SER A 61 20.95 0.15 -18.67
N PHE A 62 21.19 0.14 -19.98
CA PHE A 62 20.13 -0.03 -20.97
C PHE A 62 19.42 -1.38 -20.82
N ASP A 63 20.15 -2.42 -20.42
CA ASP A 63 19.59 -3.75 -20.16
C ASP A 63 18.61 -3.72 -18.99
N THR A 64 18.98 -3.08 -17.87
CA THR A 64 18.07 -2.89 -16.73
C THR A 64 16.82 -2.13 -17.16
N LEU A 65 16.97 -1.08 -17.97
CA LEU A 65 15.84 -0.31 -18.48
C LEU A 65 14.89 -1.20 -19.29
N LEU A 66 15.41 -2.01 -20.23
CA LEU A 66 14.59 -2.92 -21.04
C LEU A 66 13.88 -3.98 -20.20
N ILE A 67 14.47 -4.42 -19.09
CA ILE A 67 13.84 -5.36 -18.15
C ILE A 67 12.69 -4.69 -17.40
N VAL A 68 12.88 -3.48 -16.85
CA VAL A 68 11.87 -2.82 -15.99
C VAL A 68 10.80 -2.09 -16.78
N LEU A 69 11.09 -1.65 -18.01
CA LEU A 69 10.18 -0.87 -18.86
C LEU A 69 8.80 -1.53 -19.07
N PRO A 70 8.67 -2.83 -19.43
CA PRO A 70 7.35 -3.44 -19.59
C PRO A 70 6.57 -3.46 -18.26
N TYR A 71 7.24 -3.73 -17.14
CA TYR A 71 6.60 -3.74 -15.82
C TYR A 71 6.19 -2.33 -15.38
N SER A 72 7.01 -1.31 -15.64
CA SER A 72 6.70 0.07 -15.27
C SER A 72 5.51 0.61 -16.05
N ILE A 73 5.38 0.26 -17.34
CA ILE A 73 4.21 0.61 -18.15
C ILE A 73 2.94 -0.04 -17.58
N ILE A 74 3.00 -1.33 -17.26
CA ILE A 74 1.84 -2.05 -16.71
C ILE A 74 1.42 -1.47 -15.35
N LEU A 75 2.38 -1.25 -14.45
CA LEU A 75 2.11 -0.68 -13.13
C LEU A 75 1.61 0.76 -13.21
N ALA A 76 2.16 1.57 -14.13
CA ALA A 76 1.65 2.92 -14.38
C ALA A 76 0.20 2.87 -14.88
N ALA A 77 -0.13 1.96 -15.81
CA ALA A 77 -1.48 1.83 -16.32
C ALA A 77 -2.46 1.39 -15.21
N ILE A 78 -2.12 0.38 -14.41
CA ILE A 78 -2.95 -0.09 -13.29
C ILE A 78 -3.16 1.06 -12.29
N GLY A 79 -2.09 1.72 -11.88
CA GLY A 79 -2.16 2.80 -10.91
C GLY A 79 -3.00 3.97 -11.39
N LEU A 80 -2.90 4.34 -12.68
CA LEU A 80 -3.72 5.40 -13.26
C LEU A 80 -5.20 4.98 -13.38
N ILE A 81 -5.48 3.72 -13.70
CA ILE A 81 -6.86 3.22 -13.77
C ILE A 81 -7.50 3.28 -12.38
N GLU A 82 -6.81 2.79 -11.33
CA GLU A 82 -7.33 2.83 -9.97
C GLU A 82 -7.52 4.27 -9.49
N SER A 83 -6.52 5.15 -9.64
CA SER A 83 -6.64 6.56 -9.25
C SER A 83 -7.77 7.29 -9.97
N LEU A 84 -7.97 7.07 -11.27
CA LEU A 84 -9.05 7.71 -12.02
C LEU A 84 -10.43 7.12 -11.71
N LEU A 85 -10.53 5.83 -11.38
CA LEU A 85 -11.78 5.22 -10.90
C LEU A 85 -12.15 5.75 -9.51
N THR A 86 -11.17 5.83 -8.60
CA THR A 86 -11.33 6.41 -7.27
C THR A 86 -11.74 7.88 -7.37
N LEU A 87 -11.09 8.67 -8.24
CA LEU A 87 -11.45 10.07 -8.46
C LEU A 87 -12.88 10.23 -8.97
N ARG A 88 -13.31 9.38 -9.92
CA ARG A 88 -14.68 9.40 -10.44
C ARG A 88 -15.72 9.03 -9.38
N LEU A 89 -15.43 8.04 -8.54
CA LEU A 89 -16.30 7.65 -7.43
C LEU A 89 -16.42 8.78 -6.41
N ILE A 90 -15.32 9.48 -6.11
CA ILE A 90 -15.35 10.65 -5.25
C ILE A 90 -16.20 11.75 -5.89
N ASP A 91 -15.94 12.09 -7.16
CA ASP A 91 -16.69 13.09 -7.91
C ASP A 91 -18.20 12.82 -7.93
N GLU A 92 -18.60 11.56 -8.06
CA GLU A 92 -20.00 11.15 -8.02
C GLU A 92 -20.62 11.32 -6.63
N ILE A 93 -19.89 10.95 -5.56
CA ILE A 93 -20.37 11.06 -4.18
C ILE A 93 -20.42 12.52 -3.72
N THR A 94 -19.46 13.35 -4.13
CA THR A 94 -19.35 14.75 -3.72
C THR A 94 -20.01 15.73 -4.68
N GLU A 95 -20.57 15.23 -5.80
CA GLU A 95 -21.13 16.04 -6.90
C GLU A 95 -20.13 17.10 -7.41
N THR A 96 -18.84 16.75 -7.45
CA THR A 96 -17.76 17.62 -7.92
C THR A 96 -17.18 17.15 -9.25
N ARG A 97 -16.25 17.94 -9.81
CA ARG A 97 -15.47 17.54 -10.98
C ARG A 97 -13.98 17.67 -10.69
N GLY A 98 -13.33 16.52 -10.59
CA GLY A 98 -11.90 16.37 -10.40
C GLY A 98 -11.11 16.57 -11.68
N HIS A 99 -9.80 16.78 -11.51
CA HIS A 99 -8.87 17.01 -12.60
C HIS A 99 -7.99 15.76 -12.81
N GLY A 100 -8.46 14.81 -13.62
CA GLY A 100 -7.74 13.56 -13.87
C GLY A 100 -6.29 13.75 -14.36
N ASN A 101 -6.02 14.74 -15.22
CA ASN A 101 -4.66 15.01 -15.67
C ASN A 101 -3.73 15.45 -14.52
N GLN A 102 -4.26 16.20 -13.56
CA GLN A 102 -3.51 16.64 -12.38
C GLN A 102 -3.22 15.45 -11.45
N GLU A 103 -4.18 14.55 -11.30
CA GLU A 103 -4.00 13.28 -10.57
C GLU A 103 -2.90 12.42 -11.21
N CYS A 104 -2.91 12.26 -12.54
CA CYS A 104 -1.88 11.50 -13.26
C CYS A 104 -0.47 12.08 -13.04
N ILE A 105 -0.34 13.41 -13.11
CA ILE A 105 0.95 14.09 -12.89
C ILE A 105 1.39 13.94 -11.42
N GLY A 106 0.46 14.16 -10.48
CA GLY A 106 0.71 14.01 -9.05
C GLY A 106 1.21 12.61 -8.70
N GLN A 107 0.52 11.58 -9.20
CA GLN A 107 0.89 10.18 -9.00
C GLN A 107 2.24 9.84 -9.63
N GLY A 108 2.52 10.33 -10.84
CA GLY A 108 3.81 10.14 -11.50
C GLY A 108 4.98 10.75 -10.72
N ILE A 109 4.82 11.99 -10.24
CA ILE A 109 5.81 12.67 -9.41
C ILE A 109 5.98 11.92 -8.08
N ALA A 110 4.88 11.56 -7.42
CA ALA A 110 4.91 10.83 -6.16
C ALA A 110 5.67 9.50 -6.30
N ASN A 111 5.34 8.69 -7.31
CA ASN A 111 6.03 7.42 -7.55
C ASN A 111 7.50 7.58 -7.93
N THR A 112 7.84 8.63 -8.69
CA THR A 112 9.24 8.95 -9.00
C THR A 112 10.03 9.27 -7.73
N VAL A 113 9.50 10.16 -6.88
CA VAL A 113 10.13 10.52 -5.61
C VAL A 113 10.22 9.30 -4.70
N THR A 114 9.14 8.55 -4.51
CA THR A 114 9.11 7.33 -3.69
C THR A 114 10.18 6.31 -4.11
N GLY A 115 10.43 6.14 -5.41
CA GLY A 115 11.50 5.29 -5.92
C GLY A 115 12.90 5.72 -5.45
N PHE A 116 13.17 7.02 -5.35
CA PHE A 116 14.42 7.56 -4.81
C PHE A 116 14.53 7.49 -3.28
N PHE A 117 13.45 7.10 -2.59
CA PHE A 117 13.43 6.93 -1.14
C PHE A 117 13.27 5.44 -0.74
N GLY A 118 13.46 4.52 -1.70
CA GLY A 118 13.39 3.08 -1.48
C GLY A 118 11.97 2.56 -1.20
N GLY A 119 10.94 3.38 -1.44
CA GLY A 119 9.56 2.98 -1.28
C GLY A 119 9.02 2.21 -2.48
N MET A 120 7.93 1.49 -2.25
CA MET A 120 7.16 0.84 -3.32
C MET A 120 6.25 1.86 -4.01
N GLY A 121 6.12 1.77 -5.33
CA GLY A 121 5.16 2.59 -6.08
C GLY A 121 3.72 2.33 -5.61
N GLY A 122 2.92 3.39 -5.56
CA GLY A 122 1.56 3.37 -5.06
C GLY A 122 0.54 4.00 -6.00
N CYS A 123 -0.72 3.92 -5.58
CA CYS A 123 -1.91 4.47 -6.21
C CYS A 123 -2.96 4.78 -5.13
N ALA A 124 -4.11 5.33 -5.54
CA ALA A 124 -5.17 5.81 -4.65
C ALA A 124 -6.12 4.71 -4.18
#